data_AF-A0A931YGP8-F1
#
_entry.id   AF-A0A931YGP8-F1
#
_cell.length_a   1.000
_cell.length_b   1.000
_cell.length_c   1.000
_cell.angle_alpha   90.00
_cell.angle_beta   90.00
_cell.angle_gamma   90.00
#
_symmetry.space_group_name_H-M   'P 1'
#
loop_
_entity.id
_entity.type
_entity.pdbx_description
1 polymer ?
#
loop_
_entity_poly.entity_id
_entity_poly.type
_entity_poly.pdbx_seq_one_letter_code
_entity_poly.pdbx_strand_id
1 'polypeptide(L)'
;MTGRLALSPAVETALERVAAGRPLDQADGVALIDAAPAELPAVLATAAAVRDRGKGRTVTYSRKVFLPLTNLCRDDCGYCTFKRDPG
;
A
#
# COMPACT_ATOMS: atom_id res chain seq x y z
N MET A 1 5.04 21.14 21.67
CA MET A 1 3.68 21.42 21.17
C MET A 1 3.41 20.49 19.99
N THR A 2 3.16 19.21 20.25
CA THR A 2 2.78 18.25 19.20
C THR A 2 1.26 18.27 19.14
N GLY A 3 0.72 19.12 18.27
CA GLY A 3 -0.70 19.11 17.96
C GLY A 3 -1.07 17.75 17.39
N ARG A 4 -1.85 16.97 18.14
CA ARG A 4 -2.51 15.78 17.61
C ARG A 4 -3.54 16.30 16.60
N LEU A 5 -3.17 16.36 15.32
CA LEU A 5 -4.15 16.60 14.27
C LEU A 5 -5.19 15.47 14.38
N ALA A 6 -6.45 15.87 14.51
CA ALA A 6 -7.56 14.94 14.57
C ALA A 6 -7.61 14.18 13.24
N LEU A 7 -7.69 12.86 13.33
CA LEU A 7 -8.00 12.03 12.17
C LEU A 7 -9.39 12.41 11.66
N SER A 8 -9.59 12.34 10.36
CA SER A 8 -10.92 12.36 9.78
C SER A 8 -11.72 11.15 10.31
N PRO A 9 -13.03 11.28 10.50
CA PRO A 9 -13.86 10.19 11.06
C PRO A 9 -13.77 8.89 10.24
N ALA A 10 -13.62 9.02 8.91
CA ALA A 10 -13.49 7.87 8.02
C ALA A 10 -12.16 7.13 8.23
N VAL A 11 -11.03 7.86 8.30
CA VAL A 11 -9.72 7.27 8.58
C VAL A 11 -9.69 6.67 9.99
N GLU A 12 -10.22 7.37 10.99
CA GLU A 12 -10.29 6.85 12.35
C GLU A 12 -11.06 5.52 12.43
N THR A 13 -12.24 5.46 11.83
CA THR A 13 -13.06 4.23 11.77
C THR A 13 -12.31 3.08 11.12
N ALA A 14 -11.65 3.34 9.98
CA ALA A 14 -10.88 2.32 9.26
C ALA A 14 -9.70 1.80 10.11
N LEU A 15 -8.96 2.69 10.78
CA LEU A 15 -7.83 2.31 11.63
C LEU A 15 -8.29 1.54 12.87
N GLU A 16 -9.43 1.89 13.46
CA GLU A 16 -10.03 1.14 14.57
C GLU A 16 -10.45 -0.29 14.16
N ARG A 17 -11.00 -0.47 12.96
CA ARG A 17 -11.30 -1.80 12.42
C ARG A 17 -10.04 -2.65 12.31
N VAL A 18 -8.98 -2.08 11.74
CA VAL A 18 -7.69 -2.75 11.56
C VAL A 18 -7.06 -3.10 12.91
N ALA A 19 -7.08 -2.16 13.88
CA ALA A 19 -6.57 -2.38 15.22
C ALA A 19 -7.30 -3.52 15.95
N ALA A 20 -8.61 -3.68 15.68
CA ALA A 20 -9.44 -4.77 16.18
C ALA A 20 -9.31 -6.08 15.37
N GLY A 21 -8.45 -6.14 14.35
CA GLY A 21 -8.26 -7.32 13.51
C GLY A 21 -9.44 -7.62 12.58
N ARG A 22 -10.34 -6.64 12.36
CA ARG A 22 -11.46 -6.77 11.43
C ARG A 22 -10.99 -6.44 10.00
N PRO A 23 -11.56 -7.11 8.98
CA PRO A 23 -11.23 -6.79 7.58
C PRO A 23 -11.72 -5.38 7.22
N LEU A 24 -10.96 -4.73 6.34
CA LEU A 24 -11.34 -3.48 5.69
C LEU A 24 -12.36 -3.76 4.58
N ASP A 25 -13.32 -2.86 4.41
CA ASP A 25 -14.18 -2.83 3.23
C ASP A 25 -13.69 -1.83 2.17
N GLN A 26 -14.43 -1.71 1.05
CA GLN A 26 -14.06 -0.81 -0.03
C GLN A 26 -14.05 0.66 0.40
N ALA A 27 -14.99 1.08 1.25
CA ALA A 27 -15.09 2.47 1.70
C ALA A 27 -13.93 2.81 2.63
N ASP A 28 -13.56 1.89 3.53
CA ASP A 28 -12.37 2.05 4.37
C ASP A 28 -11.11 2.18 3.50
N GLY A 29 -10.99 1.36 2.45
CA GLY A 29 -9.86 1.39 1.52
C GLY A 29 -9.71 2.75 0.81
N VAL A 30 -10.81 3.30 0.29
CA VAL A 30 -10.82 4.63 -0.34
C VAL A 30 -10.46 5.71 0.67
N ALA A 31 -11.02 5.68 1.88
CA ALA A 31 -10.73 6.65 2.92
C ALA A 31 -9.23 6.68 3.31
N LEU A 32 -8.58 5.51 3.35
CA LEU A 32 -7.14 5.42 3.64
C LEU A 32 -6.26 5.88 2.47
N ILE A 33 -6.71 5.70 1.22
CA ILE A 33 -6.02 6.21 0.02
C ILE A 33 -6.07 7.74 -0.02
N ASP A 34 -7.23 8.32 0.32
CA ASP A 34 -7.49 9.75 0.29
C ASP A 34 -7.06 10.48 1.59
N ALA A 35 -6.44 9.77 2.53
CA ALA A 35 -6.00 10.33 3.80
C ALA A 35 -5.03 11.51 3.60
N ALA A 36 -5.22 12.57 4.38
CA ALA A 36 -4.38 13.76 4.30
C ALA A 36 -2.93 13.43 4.73
N PRO A 37 -1.92 14.16 4.24
CA PRO A 37 -0.51 13.94 4.63
C PRO A 37 -0.27 13.98 6.16
N ALA A 38 -1.08 14.75 6.89
CA ALA A 38 -1.03 14.82 8.36
C ALA A 38 -1.50 13.53 9.06
N GLU A 39 -2.33 12.72 8.39
CA GLU A 39 -2.89 11.47 8.92
C GLU A 39 -2.00 10.26 8.57
N LEU A 40 -1.16 10.38 7.54
CA LEU A 40 -0.24 9.33 7.08
C LEU A 40 0.59 8.68 8.21
N PRO A 41 1.14 9.42 9.20
CA PRO A 41 1.85 8.79 10.31
C PRO A 41 1.01 7.78 11.09
N ALA A 42 -0.29 8.03 11.28
CA ALA A 42 -1.20 7.11 11.98
C ALA A 42 -1.49 5.86 11.14
N VAL A 43 -1.66 6.03 9.82
CA VAL A 43 -1.83 4.92 8.87
C VAL A 43 -0.60 4.02 8.88
N LEU A 44 0.61 4.60 8.77
CA LEU A 44 1.86 3.85 8.78
C LEU A 44 2.13 3.15 10.11
N ALA A 45 1.81 3.80 11.24
CA ALA A 45 1.95 3.20 12.57
C ALA A 45 1.02 1.99 12.74
N THR A 46 -0.24 2.10 12.29
CA THR A 46 -1.21 1.01 12.34
C THR A 46 -0.78 -0.15 11.45
N ALA A 47 -0.36 0.14 10.21
CA ALA A 47 0.16 -0.87 9.28
C ALA A 47 1.41 -1.58 9.84
N ALA A 48 2.32 -0.84 10.48
CA ALA A 48 3.48 -1.42 11.14
C ALA A 48 3.09 -2.37 12.28
N ALA A 49 2.11 -2.00 13.10
CA ALA A 49 1.61 -2.84 14.18
C ALA A 49 0.91 -4.12 13.66
N VAL A 50 0.21 -4.06 12.53
CA VAL A 50 -0.36 -5.24 11.86
C VAL A 50 0.74 -6.14 11.33
N ARG A 51 1.74 -5.57 10.63
CA ARG A 51 2.89 -6.29 10.09
C ARG A 51 3.67 -7.00 11.20
N ASP A 52 3.91 -6.31 12.32
CA ASP A 52 4.64 -6.87 13.47
C ASP A 52 3.85 -8.01 14.14
N ARG A 53 2.51 -7.92 14.22
CA ARG A 53 1.66 -9.01 14.74
C ARG A 53 1.60 -10.24 13.81
N GLY A 54 1.54 -10.02 12.50
CA GLY A 54 1.36 -11.12 11.53
C GLY A 54 2.67 -11.79 11.11
N LYS A 55 3.67 -11.01 10.71
CA LYS A 55 4.95 -11.51 10.14
C LYS A 55 6.15 -11.26 11.07
N GLY A 56 5.99 -10.46 12.11
CA GLY A 56 7.10 -9.98 12.92
C GLY A 56 7.99 -9.00 12.15
N ARG A 57 9.22 -8.81 12.65
CA ARG A 57 10.16 -7.80 12.15
C ARG A 57 11.18 -8.32 11.13
N THR A 58 11.15 -9.62 10.83
CA THR A 58 12.09 -10.23 9.90
C THR A 58 11.80 -9.78 8.46
N VAL A 59 12.75 -9.08 7.87
CA VAL A 59 12.71 -8.71 6.45
C VAL A 59 13.33 -9.84 5.64
N THR A 60 12.54 -10.45 4.77
CA THR A 60 12.96 -11.49 3.83
C THR A 60 13.16 -10.86 2.45
N TYR A 61 14.14 -11.34 1.69
CA TYR A 61 14.35 -10.92 0.31
C TYR A 61 14.49 -12.13 -0.61
N SER A 62 14.21 -11.94 -1.89
CA SER A 62 14.38 -12.98 -2.91
C SER A 62 15.59 -12.62 -3.76
N ARG A 63 16.59 -13.51 -3.82
CA ARG A 63 17.73 -13.37 -4.72
C ARG A 63 17.26 -13.69 -6.14
N LYS A 64 16.81 -12.65 -6.86
CA LYS A 64 16.30 -12.79 -8.22
C LYS A 64 17.32 -12.27 -9.23
N VAL A 65 17.56 -13.07 -10.26
CA VAL A 65 18.15 -12.58 -11.52
C VAL A 65 17.00 -12.37 -12.50
N PHE A 66 16.95 -11.20 -13.12
CA PHE A 66 16.02 -10.93 -14.21
C PHE A 66 16.74 -11.23 -15.54
N LEU A 67 16.30 -12.28 -16.23
CA LEU A 67 16.84 -12.70 -17.53
C LEU A 67 15.78 -12.40 -18.62
N PRO A 68 15.80 -11.21 -19.26
CA PRO A 68 14.87 -10.89 -20.32
C PRO A 68 15.28 -11.62 -21.61
N LEU A 69 14.83 -12.87 -21.76
CA LEU A 69 15.15 -13.69 -22.94
C LEU A 69 14.60 -13.07 -24.25
N THR A 70 13.52 -12.28 -24.14
CA THR A 70 12.94 -11.51 -25.25
C THR A 70 12.33 -10.21 -24.71
N ASN A 71 12.30 -9.18 -25.56
CA ASN A 71 11.55 -7.94 -25.36
C ASN A 71 10.51 -7.72 -26.47
N LEU A 72 10.21 -8.75 -27.25
CA LEU A 72 9.14 -8.73 -28.25
C LEU A 72 7.83 -9.05 -27.56
N CYS A 73 6.88 -8.11 -27.63
CA CYS A 73 5.55 -8.25 -27.05
C CYS A 73 4.49 -7.85 -28.09
N ARG A 74 3.37 -8.57 -28.15
CA ARG A 74 2.21 -8.24 -29.00
C ARG A 74 1.26 -7.26 -28.32
N ASP A 75 1.31 -7.16 -27.00
CA ASP A 75 0.37 -6.38 -26.21
C ASP A 75 0.68 -4.88 -26.26
N ASP A 76 -0.39 -4.09 -26.18
CA ASP A 76 -0.35 -2.64 -26.30
C ASP A 76 -0.44 -1.94 -24.93
N CYS A 77 0.44 -2.33 -24.00
CA CYS A 77 0.42 -1.80 -22.63
C CYS A 77 1.09 -0.42 -22.53
N GLY A 78 0.33 0.62 -22.15
CA GLY A 78 0.83 2.00 -22.03
C GLY A 78 1.92 2.25 -20.96
N TYR A 79 2.15 1.30 -20.06
CA TYR A 79 3.17 1.38 -19.00
C TYR A 79 4.42 0.52 -19.28
N CYS A 80 4.40 -0.30 -20.34
CA CYS A 80 5.41 -1.34 -20.55
C CYS A 80 6.54 -0.86 -21.45
N THR A 81 7.81 -1.03 -21.02
CA THR A 81 8.99 -0.68 -21.82
C THR A 81 9.30 -1.67 -22.95
N PHE A 82 8.65 -2.84 -22.96
CA PHE A 82 8.73 -3.80 -24.07
C PHE A 82 7.69 -3.56 -25.15
N LYS A 83 6.67 -2.73 -24.87
CA LYS A 83 5.74 -2.28 -25.89
C LYS A 83 6.52 -1.52 -26.95
N ARG A 84 6.31 -1.87 -28.22
CA ARG A 84 6.78 -1.11 -29.37
C ARG A 84 5.56 -0.80 -30.21
N ASP A 85 5.32 0.48 -30.46
CA ASP A 85 4.30 0.85 -31.43
C ASP A 85 4.69 0.25 -32.80
N PRO A 86 3.73 -0.28 -33.58
CA PRO A 86 4.00 -0.69 -34.94
C PRO A 86 4.48 0.54 -35.73
N GLY A 87 5.71 0.46 -36.24
CA GLY A 87 6.22 1.34 -37.29
C GLY A 87 6.03 0.68 -38.65
#